data_AF-A0AAV7Z4D0-F1
#
_entry.id   AF-A0AAV7Z4D0-F1
#
_cell.length_a   1.000
_cell.length_b   1.000
_cell.length_c   1.000
_cell.angle_alpha   90.00
_cell.angle_beta   90.00
_cell.angle_gamma   90.00
#
_symmetry.space_group_name_H-M   'P 1'
#
loop_
_entity.id
_entity.type
_entity.pdbx_description
1 polymer ?
#
loop_
_entity_poly.entity_id
_entity_poly.type
_entity_poly.pdbx_seq_one_letter_code
_entity_poly.pdbx_strand_id
1 'polypeptide(L)'
;MSRRSSKNNPNEKKNKSLKILNEMSNILETGLDEETLSLVVSLLEQGVNPDALTLIIKKLRRERSLLESQTETQSSTSSFFLPKNFEDF
;
A
#
# COMPACT_ATOMS: atom_id res chain seq x y z
N MET A 1 7.36 51.79 -5.52
CA MET A 1 8.20 50.80 -4.83
C MET A 1 7.34 49.61 -4.41
N SER A 2 7.28 48.54 -5.21
CA SER A 2 6.37 47.41 -5.00
C SER A 2 6.94 46.47 -3.94
N ARG A 3 6.31 46.41 -2.76
CA ARG A 3 6.66 45.49 -1.68
C ARG A 3 6.39 44.07 -2.19
N ARG A 4 7.46 43.31 -2.48
CA ARG A 4 7.38 41.86 -2.75
C ARG A 4 6.85 41.18 -1.49
N SER A 5 5.53 41.03 -1.41
CA SER A 5 4.86 40.29 -0.36
C SER A 5 4.97 38.79 -0.63
N SER A 6 5.69 38.11 0.26
CA SER A 6 5.38 36.80 0.84
C SER A 6 4.97 35.66 -0.12
N LYS A 7 5.96 34.89 -0.59
CA LYS A 7 5.75 33.50 -1.04
C LYS A 7 6.34 32.54 -0.01
N ASN A 8 5.69 32.39 1.13
CA ASN A 8 6.01 31.36 2.11
C ASN A 8 4.72 30.71 2.60
N ASN A 9 4.05 29.95 1.73
CA ASN A 9 2.95 29.09 2.16
C ASN A 9 3.54 27.74 2.62
N PRO A 10 3.52 27.42 3.92
CA PRO A 10 4.11 26.18 4.44
C PRO A 10 3.46 24.92 3.84
N ASN A 11 2.19 25.01 3.44
CA ASN A 11 1.47 23.92 2.78
C ASN A 11 2.07 23.59 1.40
N GLU A 12 2.54 24.59 0.65
CA GLU A 12 3.20 24.34 -0.64
C GLU A 12 4.55 23.62 -0.48
N LYS A 13 5.27 23.88 0.62
CA LYS A 13 6.55 23.22 0.89
C LYS A 13 6.32 21.75 1.24
N LYS A 14 5.36 21.45 2.12
CA LYS A 14 4.98 20.09 2.51
C LYS A 14 4.57 19.25 1.30
N ASN A 15 3.72 19.81 0.43
CA ASN A 15 3.25 19.12 -0.77
C ASN A 15 4.38 18.81 -1.77
N LYS A 16 5.35 19.73 -1.93
CA LYS A 16 6.53 19.49 -2.78
C LYS A 16 7.43 18.40 -2.22
N SER A 17 7.68 18.40 -0.91
CA SER A 17 8.48 17.37 -0.25
C SER A 17 7.86 16.00 -0.37
N LEU A 18 6.55 15.86 -0.12
CA LEU A 18 5.83 14.59 -0.29
C LEU A 18 5.86 14.10 -1.75
N LYS A 19 5.71 15.00 -2.72
CA LYS A 19 5.80 14.64 -4.14
C LYS A 19 7.18 14.06 -4.50
N ILE A 20 8.26 14.67 -4.04
CA ILE A 20 9.63 14.17 -4.26
C ILE A 20 9.82 12.80 -3.60
N LEU A 21 9.31 12.62 -2.37
CA LEU A 21 9.37 11.33 -1.68
C LEU A 21 8.59 10.24 -2.43
N ASN A 22 7.46 10.59 -3.04
CA ASN A 22 6.67 9.66 -3.84
C ASN A 22 7.43 9.25 -5.13
N GLU A 23 8.07 10.20 -5.80
CA GLU A 23 8.95 9.90 -6.95
C GLU A 23 10.11 8.98 -6.54
N MET A 24 10.77 9.23 -5.40
CA MET A 24 11.82 8.35 -4.87
C MET A 24 11.28 6.95 -4.53
N SER A 25 10.09 6.87 -3.91
CA SER A 25 9.41 5.61 -3.58
C SER A 25 9.14 4.76 -4.82
N ASN A 26 8.72 5.39 -5.91
CA ASN A 26 8.45 4.74 -7.18
C ASN A 26 9.74 4.24 -7.86
N ILE A 27 10.81 5.04 -7.83
CA ILE A 27 12.12 4.63 -8.38
C ILE A 27 12.68 3.41 -7.63
N LEU A 28 12.47 3.36 -6.31
CA LEU A 28 12.92 2.25 -5.46
C LEU A 28 11.93 1.06 -5.45
N GLU A 29 10.84 1.14 -6.21
CA GLU A 29 9.79 0.12 -6.29
C GLU A 29 9.33 -0.36 -4.91
N THR A 30 9.22 0.55 -3.93
CA THR A 30 8.87 0.16 -2.55
C THR A 30 7.43 -0.39 -2.46
N GLY A 31 6.59 -0.07 -3.44
CA GLY A 31 5.19 -0.46 -3.52
C GLY A 31 4.33 0.18 -2.43
N LEU A 32 4.71 1.37 -1.97
CA LEU A 32 3.92 2.19 -1.05
C LEU A 32 3.04 3.16 -1.86
N ASP A 33 1.74 3.18 -1.53
CA ASP A 33 0.79 4.18 -2.04
C ASP A 33 1.07 5.57 -1.43
N GLU A 34 0.67 6.64 -2.10
CA GLU A 34 0.82 8.03 -1.67
C GLU A 34 0.22 8.26 -0.27
N GLU A 35 -0.94 7.67 0.02
CA GLU A 35 -1.56 7.73 1.35
C GLU A 35 -0.71 7.02 2.41
N THR A 36 -0.19 5.84 2.08
CA THR A 36 0.65 5.06 3.00
C THR A 36 1.97 5.78 3.27
N LEU A 37 2.57 6.38 2.24
CA LEU A 37 3.79 7.16 2.35
C LEU A 37 3.58 8.40 3.24
N SER A 38 2.47 9.12 3.08
CA SER A 38 2.10 10.26 3.93
C SER A 38 1.93 9.85 5.39
N LEU A 39 1.31 8.70 5.66
CA LEU A 39 1.17 8.15 7.00
C LEU A 39 2.54 7.78 7.60
N VAL A 40 3.39 7.10 6.84
CA VAL A 40 4.75 6.74 7.25
C VAL A 40 5.56 7.97 7.62
N VAL A 41 5.53 9.01 6.78
CA VAL A 41 6.19 10.29 7.06
C VAL A 41 5.67 10.91 8.36
N SER A 42 4.35 10.90 8.58
CA SER A 42 3.73 11.45 9.80
C SER A 42 4.16 10.68 11.07
N LEU A 43 4.33 9.36 10.97
CA LEU A 43 4.83 8.53 12.07
C LEU A 43 6.32 8.81 12.34
N LEU A 44 7.13 8.99 11.29
CA LEU A 44 8.53 9.37 11.43
C LEU A 44 8.69 10.77 12.05
N GLU A 45 7.83 11.72 11.69
CA GLU A 45 7.79 13.06 12.31
C GLU A 45 7.44 13.02 13.81
N GLN A 46 6.73 11.98 14.27
CA GLN A 46 6.44 11.73 15.68
C GLN A 46 7.59 11.04 16.44
N GLY A 47 8.70 10.73 15.76
CA GLY A 47 9.87 10.08 16.36
C GLY A 47 9.80 8.55 16.41
N VAL A 48 8.90 7.93 15.62
CA VAL A 48 8.86 6.47 15.48
C VAL A 48 10.15 5.97 14.82
N ASN A 49 10.69 4.86 15.31
CA ASN A 49 11.89 4.24 14.73
C ASN A 49 11.59 3.70 13.31
N PRO A 50 12.33 4.14 12.27
CA PRO A 50 12.14 3.67 10.89
C PRO A 50 12.33 2.16 10.72
N ASP A 51 13.23 1.54 11.49
CA ASP A 51 13.48 0.10 11.42
C ASP A 51 12.27 -0.70 11.93
N ALA A 52 11.69 -0.27 13.04
CA ALA A 52 10.50 -0.88 13.62
C ALA A 52 9.29 -0.71 12.68
N LEU A 53 9.12 0.48 12.09
CA LEU A 53 8.05 0.77 11.15
C LEU A 53 8.14 -0.12 9.90
N THR A 54 9.36 -0.31 9.38
CA THR A 54 9.61 -1.20 8.24
C THR A 54 9.22 -2.65 8.55
N LEU A 55 9.53 -3.15 9.74
CA LEU A 55 9.16 -4.50 10.17
C LEU A 55 7.63 -4.67 10.22
N ILE A 56 6.92 -3.69 10.77
CA ILE A 56 5.45 -3.69 10.87
C ILE A 56 4.82 -3.70 9.47
N ILE A 57 5.27 -2.80 8.58
CA ILE A 57 4.75 -2.73 7.19
C ILE A 57 4.97 -4.06 6.46
N LYS A 58 6.17 -4.65 6.58
CA LYS A 58 6.47 -5.96 5.97
C LYS A 58 5.60 -7.08 6.54
N LYS A 59 5.35 -7.07 7.85
CA LYS A 59 4.49 -8.05 8.51
C LYS A 59 3.04 -7.94 8.02
N LEU A 60 2.49 -6.72 8.00
CA LEU A 60 1.12 -6.47 7.53
C LEU A 60 0.93 -6.85 6.06
N ARG A 61 1.90 -6.55 5.18
CA ARG A 61 1.86 -6.97 3.77
C ARG A 61 1.86 -8.49 3.63
N ARG A 62 2.70 -9.18 4.41
CA ARG A 62 2.73 -10.66 4.42
C ARG A 62 1.40 -11.24 4.89
N GLU A 63 0.86 -10.75 6.01
CA GLU A 63 -0.43 -11.21 6.55
C GLU A 63 -1.57 -10.99 5.55
N ARG A 64 -1.60 -9.84 4.88
CA ARG A 64 -2.56 -9.56 3.79
C ARG A 64 -2.45 -10.59 2.66
N SER A 65 -1.25 -10.84 2.14
CA SER A 65 -1.06 -11.82 1.06
C SER A 65 -1.45 -13.24 1.48
N LEU A 66 -1.21 -13.62 2.74
CA LEU A 66 -1.64 -14.91 3.27
C LEU A 66 -3.17 -15.02 3.34
N LEU A 67 -3.87 -13.94 3.70
CA LEU A 67 -5.33 -13.90 3.71
C LEU A 67 -5.90 -13.98 2.29
N GLU A 68 -5.33 -13.25 1.33
CA GLU A 68 -5.74 -13.30 -0.08
C GLU A 68 -5.60 -14.74 -0.64
N SER A 69 -4.49 -15.43 -0.36
CA SER A 69 -4.29 -16.83 -0.80
C SER A 69 -5.27 -17.84 -0.19
N GLN A 70 -5.83 -17.55 0.98
CA GLN A 70 -6.85 -18.42 1.62
C GLN A 70 -8.24 -18.23 1.01
N THR A 71 -8.51 -17.11 0.34
CA THR A 71 -9.81 -16.86 -0.30
C THR A 71 -9.97 -17.56 -1.66
N GLU A 72 -8.87 -17.95 -2.32
CA GLU A 72 -8.90 -18.65 -3.62
C GLU A 72 -9.14 -20.17 -3.54
N THR A 73 -9.06 -20.79 -2.36
CA THR A 73 -9.15 -22.26 -2.21
C THR A 73 -10.57 -22.81 -2.00
N GLN A 74 -11.62 -21.98 -2.08
CA GLN A 74 -13.02 -22.45 -1.93
C GLN A 74 -13.90 -22.36 -3.20
N SER A 75 -13.38 -21.90 -4.35
CA SER A 75 -14.17 -21.79 -5.59
C SER A 75 -14.06 -23.00 -6.54
N SER A 76 -13.24 -24.00 -6.21
CA SER A 76 -12.97 -25.15 -7.10
C SER A 76 -13.44 -26.49 -6.51
N THR A 77 -14.73 -26.63 -6.18
CA THR A 77 -15.35 -27.94 -5.88
C THR A 77 -16.78 -28.11 -6.41
N SER A 78 -17.21 -27.34 -7.43
CA SER A 78 -18.55 -27.52 -8.02
C SER A 78 -18.59 -28.41 -9.26
N SER A 79 -17.46 -28.96 -9.73
CA SER A 79 -17.41 -29.82 -10.93
C SER A 79 -17.09 -31.30 -10.66
N PHE A 80 -16.94 -31.71 -9.39
CA PHE A 80 -16.57 -33.09 -9.04
C PHE A 80 -17.75 -33.97 -8.56
N PHE A 81 -18.95 -33.40 -8.42
CA PHE A 81 -20.14 -34.11 -7.93
C PHE A 81 -21.26 -34.11 -8.97
N LEU A 82 -21.17 -34.98 -9.98
CA LEU A 82 -22.35 -35.57 -10.61
C LEU A 82 -22.09 -37.06 -10.86
N PRO A 83 -22.71 -37.98 -10.09
CA PRO A 83 -22.71 -39.39 -10.43
C PRO A 83 -23.77 -39.66 -11.50
N LYS A 84 -23.30 -40.27 -12.59
CA LYS A 84 -24.00 -41.19 -13.52
C LYS A 84 -25.47 -40.87 -13.85
N ASN A 85 -25.70 -40.33 -15.05
CA ASN A 85 -26.84 -40.77 -15.86
C ASN A 85 -26.34 -41.64 -17.01
N PHE A 86 -26.78 -42.88 -16.92
CA PHE A 86 -26.70 -43.98 -17.86
C PHE A 86 -27.68 -43.66 -19.00
N GLU A 87 -27.18 -43.18 -20.14
CA GLU A 87 -27.88 -43.25 -21.43
C GLU A 87 -26.96 -43.98 -22.40
N ASP A 88 -27.16 -45.28 -22.51
CA ASP A 88 -26.94 -46.07 -23.73
C ASP A 88 -27.79 -47.35 -23.60
N PHE A 89 -28.82 -47.43 -24.44
CA PHE A 89 -29.96 -48.38 -24.56
C PHE A 89 -31.29 -48.02 -23.89
#